data_AF-A0A2H0AIY8-F1
#
_entry.id   AF-A0A2H0AIY8-F1
#
_cell.length_a   1.000
_cell.length_b   1.000
_cell.length_c   1.000
_cell.angle_alpha   90.00
_cell.angle_beta   90.00
_cell.angle_gamma   90.00
#
_symmetry.space_group_name_H-M   'P 1'
#
loop_
_entity.id
_entity.type
_entity.pdbx_description
1 polymer ?
#
loop_
_entity_poly.entity_id
_entity_poly.type
_entity_poly.pdbx_seq_one_letter_code
_entity_poly.pdbx_strand_id
1 'polypeptide(L)'
;MEPNGILTAHPEPLERGHIACGTFVVYTLQDAGFKIPSKMARQPSENIIKNLIGPSNIMRFSNAVPMQKVLEWIRSQDEGLFIVGMDIHVGFIINKAGNITFCHSNYYDPPRAVVNQDARERSPLTDSKYLVFGKILDNAMMIRWLKHELFPVTYDFFRRN
;
A
#
# COMPACT_ATOMS: atom_id res chain seq x y z
N MET A 1 23.79 -12.56 6.99
CA MET A 1 23.38 -11.75 5.83
C MET A 1 23.51 -12.65 4.63
N GLU A 2 22.37 -13.08 4.07
CA GLU A 2 22.31 -13.80 2.78
C GLU A 2 22.07 -12.76 1.66
N PRO A 3 22.53 -13.00 0.41
CA PRO A 3 22.88 -11.91 -0.50
C PRO A 3 21.71 -11.20 -1.22
N ASN A 4 20.46 -11.64 -1.08
CA ASN A 4 19.44 -11.32 -2.09
C ASN A 4 18.08 -10.84 -1.56
N GLY A 5 18.06 -9.99 -0.52
CA GLY A 5 17.05 -8.91 -0.33
C GLY A 5 15.54 -9.16 -0.46
N ILE A 6 15.03 -10.39 -0.48
CA ILE A 6 13.62 -10.71 -0.75
C ILE A 6 12.96 -11.33 0.50
N LEU A 7 11.96 -10.66 1.08
CA LEU A 7 11.25 -11.08 2.31
C LEU A 7 9.87 -11.65 1.99
N THR A 8 9.59 -12.90 2.35
CA THR A 8 8.46 -13.70 1.86
C THR A 8 7.07 -13.37 2.58
N ALA A 9 5.86 -13.94 2.33
CA ALA A 9 4.49 -13.54 2.84
C ALA A 9 3.44 -14.69 3.05
N HIS A 10 2.89 -14.92 4.27
CA HIS A 10 1.57 -15.55 4.64
C HIS A 10 1.42 -16.03 6.14
N PRO A 11 0.21 -16.43 6.66
CA PRO A 11 -0.27 -16.12 8.02
C PRO A 11 -0.16 -17.25 9.07
N GLU A 12 -0.09 -16.84 10.35
CA GLU A 12 0.15 -17.62 11.60
C GLU A 12 1.61 -18.09 11.80
N PRO A 13 2.06 -18.20 13.07
CA PRO A 13 3.00 -17.25 13.69
C PRO A 13 4.28 -17.05 12.85
N LEU A 14 4.61 -15.78 12.56
CA LEU A 14 5.60 -15.36 11.54
C LEU A 14 6.91 -16.17 11.59
N GLU A 15 6.98 -17.23 10.79
CA GLU A 15 8.24 -17.89 10.45
C GLU A 15 9.10 -16.91 9.66
N ARG A 16 10.43 -16.97 9.87
CA ARG A 16 11.37 -15.99 9.32
C ARG A 16 11.17 -15.87 7.80
N GLY A 17 10.83 -14.66 7.37
CA GLY A 17 10.58 -14.37 5.97
C GLY A 17 9.13 -14.51 5.56
N HIS A 18 8.13 -14.29 6.40
CA HIS A 18 6.74 -14.09 5.96
C HIS A 18 6.20 -12.74 6.50
N ILE A 19 5.69 -11.83 5.65
CA ILE A 19 5.11 -10.53 6.02
C ILE A 19 3.73 -10.32 5.39
N ALA A 20 2.71 -10.02 6.20
CA ALA A 20 1.38 -9.69 5.68
C ALA A 20 1.38 -8.35 4.94
N CYS A 21 0.49 -8.16 3.96
CA CYS A 21 0.47 -6.97 3.11
C CYS A 21 0.27 -5.65 3.88
N GLY A 22 -0.67 -5.62 4.84
CA GLY A 22 -0.89 -4.46 5.71
C GLY A 22 0.30 -4.20 6.64
N THR A 23 0.93 -5.26 7.16
CA THR A 23 2.17 -5.16 7.96
C THR A 23 3.30 -4.58 7.11
N PHE A 24 3.49 -5.06 5.88
CA PHE A 24 4.50 -4.54 4.97
C PHE A 24 4.35 -3.04 4.76
N VAL A 25 3.15 -2.56 4.41
CA VAL A 25 2.91 -1.13 4.18
C VAL A 25 3.11 -0.31 5.45
N VAL A 26 2.47 -0.69 6.56
CA VAL A 26 2.49 0.11 7.80
C VAL A 26 3.86 0.09 8.45
N TYR A 27 4.54 -1.06 8.48
CA TYR A 27 5.83 -1.17 9.16
C TYR A 27 6.93 -0.50 8.32
N THR A 28 6.86 -0.57 6.99
CA THR A 28 7.78 0.22 6.13
C THR A 28 7.70 1.72 6.45
N LEU A 29 6.49 2.26 6.66
CA LEU A 29 6.32 3.66 7.05
C LEU A 29 6.76 3.92 8.50
N GLN A 30 6.51 2.99 9.44
CA GLN A 30 7.02 3.11 10.80
C GLN A 30 8.55 3.13 10.84
N ASP A 31 9.20 2.25 10.09
CA ASP A 31 10.66 2.14 9.98
C ASP A 31 11.25 3.39 9.31
N ALA A 32 10.49 4.06 8.44
CA ALA A 32 10.81 5.39 7.90
C ALA A 32 10.59 6.54 8.90
N GLY A 33 10.18 6.26 10.14
CA GLY A 33 10.04 7.22 11.24
C GLY A 33 8.64 7.83 11.41
N PHE A 34 7.64 7.39 10.65
CA PHE A 34 6.26 7.86 10.85
C PHE A 34 5.65 7.24 12.11
N LYS A 35 5.04 8.05 12.99
CA LYS A 35 4.32 7.56 14.17
C LYS A 35 2.94 7.05 13.78
N ILE A 36 2.88 5.83 13.27
CA ILE A 36 1.63 5.15 12.90
C ILE A 36 1.33 4.08 13.95
N PRO A 37 0.09 3.93 14.47
CA PRO A 37 -0.24 2.81 15.35
C PRO A 37 -0.18 1.47 14.62
N SER A 38 0.51 0.47 15.17
CA SER A 38 0.67 -0.86 14.54
C SER A 38 -0.66 -1.58 14.27
N LYS A 39 -1.72 -1.26 15.02
CA LYS A 39 -3.08 -1.77 14.73
C LYS A 39 -3.62 -1.36 13.37
N MET A 40 -3.07 -0.28 12.77
CA MET A 40 -3.43 0.16 11.42
C MET A 40 -3.11 -0.92 10.38
N ALA A 41 -2.06 -1.72 10.60
CA ALA A 41 -1.69 -2.83 9.70
C ALA A 41 -2.77 -3.91 9.54
N ARG A 42 -3.73 -3.97 10.47
CA ARG A 42 -4.84 -4.95 10.48
C ARG A 42 -6.15 -4.37 9.95
N GLN A 43 -6.17 -3.11 9.53
CA GLN A 43 -7.36 -2.47 8.99
C GLN A 43 -7.60 -2.91 7.53
N PRO A 44 -8.85 -2.86 7.05
CA PRO A 44 -9.13 -2.96 5.62
C PRO A 44 -8.28 -1.97 4.81
N SER A 45 -7.87 -2.36 3.61
CA SER A 45 -6.93 -1.60 2.78
C SER A 45 -7.35 -0.13 2.60
N GLU A 46 -8.62 0.13 2.30
CA GLU A 46 -9.17 1.48 2.19
C GLU A 46 -9.14 2.26 3.52
N ASN A 47 -9.34 1.59 4.67
CA ASN A 47 -9.23 2.23 5.98
C ASN A 47 -7.79 2.61 6.31
N ILE A 48 -6.80 1.80 5.89
CA ILE A 48 -5.38 2.17 5.98
C ILE A 48 -5.15 3.49 5.23
N ILE A 49 -5.56 3.56 3.97
CA ILE A 49 -5.36 4.75 3.13
C ILE A 49 -6.08 5.97 3.71
N LYS A 50 -7.34 5.82 4.12
CA LYS A 50 -8.13 6.92 4.72
C LYS A 50 -7.49 7.48 5.99
N ASN A 51 -6.91 6.63 6.84
CA ASN A 51 -6.23 7.10 8.05
C ASN A 51 -4.90 7.81 7.75
N LEU A 52 -4.19 7.42 6.69
CA LEU A 52 -2.90 7.99 6.33
C LEU A 52 -3.02 9.33 5.60
N ILE A 53 -3.99 9.46 4.68
CA ILE A 53 -4.06 10.65 3.80
C ILE A 53 -5.43 11.34 3.79
N GLY A 54 -6.42 10.80 4.50
CA GLY A 54 -7.78 11.35 4.57
C GLY A 54 -8.71 10.87 3.44
N PRO A 55 -10.03 10.87 3.68
CA PRO A 55 -11.03 10.33 2.75
C PRO A 55 -11.27 11.19 1.50
N SER A 56 -10.87 12.46 1.52
CA SER A 56 -11.01 13.40 0.40
C SER A 56 -9.89 13.25 -0.63
N ASN A 57 -8.80 12.57 -0.28
CA ASN A 57 -7.57 12.52 -1.07
C ASN A 57 -7.35 11.15 -1.72
N ILE A 58 -8.41 10.34 -1.82
CA ILE A 58 -8.37 9.00 -2.41
C ILE A 58 -9.09 8.97 -3.76
N MET A 59 -8.53 8.21 -4.69
CA MET A 59 -9.15 7.88 -5.97
C MET A 59 -9.64 6.43 -5.94
N ARG A 60 -10.82 6.17 -6.51
CA ARG A 60 -11.41 4.83 -6.60
C ARG A 60 -11.65 4.43 -8.04
N PHE A 61 -11.33 3.19 -8.36
CA PHE A 61 -11.70 2.54 -9.61
C PHE A 61 -12.50 1.27 -9.32
N SER A 62 -13.60 1.09 -10.04
CA SER A 62 -14.41 -0.12 -9.99
C SER A 62 -14.14 -1.00 -11.20
N ASN A 63 -14.68 -2.22 -11.18
CA ASN A 63 -14.51 -3.25 -12.20
C ASN A 63 -14.87 -2.81 -13.64
N ALA A 64 -15.62 -1.72 -13.81
CA ALA A 64 -15.96 -1.19 -15.12
C ALA A 64 -14.78 -0.45 -15.79
N VAL A 65 -13.73 -0.10 -15.05
CA VAL A 65 -12.60 0.68 -15.56
C VAL A 65 -11.46 -0.25 -15.98
N PRO A 66 -11.04 -0.23 -17.26
CA PRO A 66 -9.90 -1.02 -17.71
C PRO A 66 -8.60 -0.62 -17.01
N MET A 67 -7.72 -1.58 -16.72
CA MET A 67 -6.42 -1.33 -16.09
C MET A 67 -5.58 -0.27 -16.82
N GLN A 68 -5.67 -0.23 -18.16
CA GLN A 68 -5.00 0.79 -18.97
C GLN A 68 -5.42 2.21 -18.57
N LYS A 69 -6.70 2.45 -18.25
CA LYS A 69 -7.20 3.75 -17.79
C LYS A 69 -6.72 4.09 -16.39
N VAL A 70 -6.57 3.08 -15.53
CA VAL A 70 -5.96 3.24 -14.19
C VAL A 70 -4.50 3.66 -14.32
N LEU A 71 -3.73 2.99 -15.17
CA LEU A 71 -2.32 3.34 -15.43
C LEU A 71 -2.17 4.72 -16.07
N GLU A 72 -3.05 5.09 -17.01
CA GLU A 72 -3.10 6.44 -17.58
C GLU A 72 -3.35 7.51 -16.50
N TRP A 73 -4.28 7.25 -15.57
CA TRP A 73 -4.53 8.15 -14.44
C TRP A 73 -3.31 8.26 -13.51
N ILE A 74 -2.64 7.14 -13.20
CA ILE A 74 -1.41 7.17 -12.37
C ILE A 74 -0.32 7.99 -13.08
N ARG A 75 -0.13 7.80 -14.40
CA ARG A 75 0.84 8.58 -15.19
C ARG A 75 0.50 10.06 -15.25
N SER A 76 -0.78 10.42 -15.22
CA SER A 76 -1.21 11.81 -15.23
C SER A 76 -1.04 12.50 -13.87
N GLN A 77 -0.72 11.75 -12.80
CA GLN A 77 -0.30 12.34 -11.53
C GLN A 77 1.19 12.67 -11.58
N ASP A 78 1.62 13.67 -10.81
CA ASP A 78 3.05 13.91 -10.63
C ASP A 78 3.73 12.66 -10.07
N GLU A 79 5.03 12.52 -10.35
CA GLU A 79 5.88 11.49 -9.76
C GLU A 79 5.67 11.38 -8.25
N GLY A 80 5.78 10.15 -7.75
CA GLY A 80 5.65 9.91 -6.32
C GLY A 80 5.26 8.50 -5.96
N LEU A 81 4.96 8.35 -4.67
CA LEU A 81 4.61 7.10 -4.03
C LEU A 81 3.13 7.12 -3.67
N PHE A 82 2.43 6.04 -4.00
CA PHE A 82 1.02 5.87 -3.68
C PHE A 82 0.86 4.58 -2.88
N ILE A 83 -0.13 4.54 -1.99
CA ILE A 83 -0.67 3.28 -1.50
C ILE A 83 -1.83 2.89 -2.41
N VAL A 84 -1.86 1.62 -2.81
CA VAL A 84 -2.99 1.01 -3.50
C VAL A 84 -3.62 -0.05 -2.60
N GLY A 85 -4.92 0.08 -2.39
CA GLY A 85 -5.77 -0.87 -1.69
C GLY A 85 -6.64 -1.64 -2.68
N MET A 86 -6.74 -2.94 -2.45
CA MET A 86 -7.57 -3.91 -3.18
C MET A 86 -8.48 -4.63 -2.17
N ASP A 87 -9.36 -5.51 -2.65
CA ASP A 87 -10.33 -6.24 -1.82
C ASP A 87 -9.70 -6.94 -0.60
N ILE A 88 -8.60 -7.67 -0.84
CA ILE A 88 -7.90 -8.45 0.20
C ILE A 88 -6.40 -8.12 0.28
N HIS A 89 -5.96 -7.04 -0.38
CA HIS A 89 -4.55 -6.75 -0.55
C HIS A 89 -4.24 -5.25 -0.47
N VAL A 90 -2.99 -4.92 -0.17
CA VAL A 90 -2.49 -3.55 -0.15
C VAL A 90 -1.00 -3.54 -0.51
N GLY A 91 -0.55 -2.49 -1.17
CA GLY A 91 0.86 -2.29 -1.51
C GLY A 91 1.15 -0.86 -1.94
N PHE A 92 2.34 -0.65 -2.51
CA PHE A 92 2.78 0.63 -3.02
C PHE A 92 2.78 0.66 -4.54
N ILE A 93 2.33 1.77 -5.13
CA ILE A 93 2.65 2.13 -6.50
C ILE A 93 3.75 3.18 -6.49
N ILE A 94 4.78 2.96 -7.28
CA ILE A 94 5.86 3.91 -7.50
C ILE A 94 5.71 4.42 -8.92
N ASN A 95 5.45 5.72 -9.08
CA ASN A 95 5.47 6.39 -10.39
C ASN A 95 6.73 7.25 -10.47
N LYS A 96 7.68 6.86 -11.32
CA LYS A 96 8.95 7.58 -11.54
C LYS A 96 9.25 7.65 -13.02
N ALA A 97 9.33 8.86 -13.58
CA ALA A 97 9.55 9.13 -15.00
C ALA A 97 8.61 8.31 -15.93
N GLY A 98 7.35 8.13 -15.51
CA GLY A 98 6.36 7.34 -16.25
C GLY A 98 6.52 5.82 -16.16
N ASN A 99 7.57 5.33 -15.49
CA ASN A 99 7.71 3.94 -15.08
C ASN A 99 6.87 3.71 -13.82
N ILE A 100 5.90 2.81 -13.92
CA ILE A 100 4.96 2.48 -12.84
C ILE A 100 5.23 1.06 -12.39
N THR A 101 5.68 0.92 -11.15
CA THR A 101 5.90 -0.39 -10.53
C THR A 101 4.98 -0.59 -9.34
N PHE A 102 4.67 -1.85 -9.07
CA PHE A 102 3.88 -2.30 -7.94
C PHE A 102 4.79 -3.04 -6.96
N CYS A 103 5.01 -2.43 -5.79
CA CYS A 103 5.80 -3.00 -4.71
C CYS A 103 4.87 -3.53 -3.62
N HIS A 104 4.84 -4.84 -3.42
CA HIS A 104 3.93 -5.46 -2.48
C HIS A 104 4.48 -6.75 -1.90
N SER A 105 3.94 -7.12 -0.74
CA SER A 105 4.13 -8.46 -0.18
C SER A 105 3.35 -9.48 -1.03
N ASN A 106 4.04 -10.21 -1.88
CA ASN A 106 3.46 -11.12 -2.86
C ASN A 106 3.00 -12.42 -2.21
N TYR A 107 1.75 -12.76 -2.48
CA TYR A 107 1.16 -14.05 -2.17
C TYR A 107 0.66 -14.80 -3.39
N TYR A 108 0.70 -14.14 -4.55
CA TYR A 108 -0.02 -14.50 -5.75
C TYR A 108 0.69 -15.63 -6.51
N ASP A 109 1.95 -15.40 -6.87
CA ASP A 109 2.81 -16.39 -7.53
C ASP A 109 4.12 -16.56 -6.73
N PRO A 110 4.80 -17.72 -6.74
CA PRO A 110 6.11 -17.84 -6.13
C PRO A 110 7.16 -16.92 -6.79
N PRO A 111 8.14 -16.39 -6.03
CA PRO A 111 8.31 -16.54 -4.59
C PRO A 111 7.30 -15.67 -3.84
N ARG A 112 6.75 -16.19 -2.74
CA ARG A 112 5.79 -15.46 -1.92
C ARG A 112 6.49 -14.32 -1.20
N ALA A 113 6.86 -13.19 -1.81
CA ALA A 113 7.71 -12.18 -1.17
C ALA A 113 7.47 -10.74 -1.52
N VAL A 114 8.11 -9.81 -0.81
CA VAL A 114 8.18 -8.42 -1.21
C VAL A 114 8.89 -8.39 -2.55
N VAL A 115 8.11 -8.09 -3.57
CA VAL A 115 8.55 -7.93 -4.95
C VAL A 115 8.19 -6.52 -5.40
N ASN A 116 8.98 -6.00 -6.34
CA ASN A 116 8.65 -4.79 -7.06
C ASN A 116 8.66 -5.14 -8.56
N GLN A 117 7.47 -5.15 -9.15
CA GLN A 117 7.26 -5.61 -10.52
C GLN A 117 6.57 -4.53 -11.36
N ASP A 118 6.62 -4.65 -12.69
CA ASP A 118 5.91 -3.70 -13.56
C ASP A 118 4.39 -3.78 -13.28
N ALA A 119 3.72 -2.62 -13.19
CA ALA A 119 2.29 -2.58 -12.87
C ALA A 119 1.38 -3.18 -13.96
N ARG A 120 1.93 -3.52 -15.14
CA ARG A 120 1.24 -4.24 -16.22
C ARG A 120 1.36 -5.76 -16.09
N GLU A 121 2.28 -6.27 -15.27
CA GLU A 121 2.43 -7.69 -15.04
C GLU A 121 1.24 -8.25 -14.25
N ARG A 122 0.89 -9.50 -14.56
CA ARG A 122 -0.17 -10.22 -13.87
C ARG A 122 0.09 -10.21 -12.36
N SER A 123 -0.86 -9.71 -11.61
CA SER A 123 -0.74 -9.52 -10.16
C SER A 123 -2.11 -9.29 -9.53
N PRO A 124 -2.19 -9.24 -8.19
CA PRO A 124 -3.41 -8.77 -7.53
C PRO A 124 -3.86 -7.39 -8.01
N LEU A 125 -2.94 -6.52 -8.45
CA LEU A 125 -3.30 -5.20 -8.98
C LEU A 125 -4.12 -5.32 -10.28
N THR A 126 -3.69 -6.17 -11.23
CA THR A 126 -4.35 -6.31 -12.53
C THR A 126 -5.68 -7.07 -12.45
N ASP A 127 -5.82 -7.93 -11.45
CA ASP A 127 -6.94 -8.87 -11.33
C ASP A 127 -8.01 -8.40 -10.34
N SER A 128 -7.73 -7.34 -9.58
CA SER A 128 -8.67 -6.76 -8.62
C SER A 128 -9.79 -5.98 -9.29
N LYS A 129 -11.00 -6.14 -8.74
CA LYS A 129 -12.23 -5.49 -9.23
C LYS A 129 -12.49 -4.13 -8.60
N TYR A 130 -11.75 -3.81 -7.54
CA TYR A 130 -11.87 -2.56 -6.82
C TYR A 130 -10.48 -2.10 -6.40
N LEU A 131 -10.14 -0.88 -6.77
CA LEU A 131 -8.85 -0.27 -6.46
C LEU A 131 -9.08 1.08 -5.80
N VAL A 132 -8.35 1.32 -4.72
CA VAL A 132 -8.30 2.59 -4.01
C VAL A 132 -6.87 3.08 -3.99
N PHE A 133 -6.63 4.27 -4.52
CA PHE A 133 -5.31 4.88 -4.53
C PHE A 133 -5.27 6.07 -3.60
N GLY A 134 -4.13 6.25 -2.94
CA GLY A 134 -3.82 7.44 -2.17
C GLY A 134 -2.37 7.83 -2.35
N LYS A 135 -2.10 9.04 -2.85
CA LYS A 135 -0.74 9.58 -2.93
C LYS A 135 -0.26 9.88 -1.51
N ILE A 136 0.88 9.32 -1.12
CA ILE A 136 1.49 9.54 0.20
C ILE A 136 2.67 10.49 0.08
N LEU A 137 3.20 10.93 1.24
CA LEU A 137 4.26 11.93 1.35
C LEU A 137 3.83 13.30 0.83
N ASP A 138 2.54 13.62 0.92
CA ASP A 138 2.04 14.96 0.68
C ASP A 138 2.44 15.92 1.83
N ASN A 139 2.20 17.21 1.65
CA ASN A 139 2.58 18.22 2.65
C ASN A 139 2.00 17.91 4.04
N ALA A 140 0.74 17.44 4.13
CA ALA A 140 0.11 17.13 5.40
C ALA A 140 0.80 15.96 6.11
N MET A 141 1.10 14.88 5.38
CA MET A 141 1.80 13.71 5.90
C MET A 141 3.24 14.06 6.32
N MET A 142 3.94 14.87 5.53
CA MET A 142 5.31 15.30 5.81
C MET A 142 5.40 16.24 7.00
N ILE A 143 4.46 17.18 7.14
CA ILE A 143 4.36 18.05 8.33
C ILE A 143 4.13 17.20 9.58
N ARG A 144 3.25 16.19 9.51
CA ARG A 144 2.99 15.28 10.63
C ARG A 144 4.25 14.49 11.02
N TRP A 145 5.00 14.02 10.03
CA TRP A 145 6.27 13.31 10.24
C TRP A 145 7.33 14.19 10.89
N LEU A 146 7.57 15.40 10.36
CA LEU A 146 8.54 16.36 10.91
C LEU A 146 8.21 16.76 12.36
N LYS A 147 6.92 16.85 12.70
CA LYS A 147 6.45 17.14 14.06
C LYS A 147 6.42 15.91 14.98
N HIS A 148 6.76 14.72 14.46
CA HIS A 148 6.64 13.45 15.18
C HIS A 148 5.25 13.24 15.80
N GLU A 149 4.20 13.64 15.08
CA GLU A 149 2.81 13.51 15.49
C GLU A 149 2.26 12.11 15.18
N LEU A 150 1.44 11.58 16.09
CA LEU A 150 0.76 10.29 15.90
C LEU A 150 -0.29 10.40 14.79
N PHE A 151 -0.35 9.41 13.91
CA PHE A 151 -1.47 9.25 12.98
C PHE A 151 -2.69 8.70 13.73
N PRO A 152 -3.86 9.36 13.63
CA PRO A 152 -5.07 8.83 14.23
C PRO A 152 -5.54 7.57 13.50
N VAL A 153 -6.21 6.68 14.23
CA VAL A 153 -6.94 5.54 13.65
C VAL A 153 -8.42 5.88 13.78
N THR A 154 -8.88 6.80 12.94
CA THR A 154 -10.27 7.28 12.88
C THR A 154 -11.17 6.24 12.21
N TYR A 155 -10.69 5.67 11.10
CA TYR A 155 -11.35 4.58 10.39
C TYR A 155 -10.87 3.26 10.99
N ASP A 156 -11.60 2.77 11.98
CA ASP A 156 -11.27 1.56 12.73
C ASP A 156 -12.39 0.52 12.61
N PHE A 157 -12.14 -0.55 11.86
CA PHE A 157 -13.09 -1.64 11.66
C PHE A 157 -13.40 -2.41 12.95
N PHE A 158 -12.48 -2.41 13.92
CA PHE A 158 -12.64 -3.13 15.18
C PHE A 158 -13.37 -2.31 16.26
N ARG A 159 -13.62 -1.02 16.00
CA ARG A 159 -14.36 -0.18 16.93
C ARG A 159 -15.84 -0.57 16.85
N ARG A 160 -16.31 -1.28 17.87
CA ARG A 160 -17.76 -1.46 18.08
C ARG A 160 -18.34 -0.08 18.42
N ASN A 161 -19.46 0.27 17.77
CA ASN A 161 -20.26 1.45 18.10
C ASN A 161 -20.67 1.43 19.57
#